data_AF-A0AB34J8P3-F1
#
_entry.id   AF-A0AB34J8P3-F1
#
_cell.length_a   1.000
_cell.length_b   1.000
_cell.length_c   1.000
_cell.angle_alpha   90.00
_cell.angle_beta   90.00
_cell.angle_gamma   90.00
#
_symmetry.space_group_name_H-M   'P 1'
#
loop_
_entity.id
_entity.type
_entity.pdbx_description
1 polymer ?
#
loop_
_entity_poly.entity_id
_entity_poly.type
_entity_poly.pdbx_seq_one_letter_code
_entity_poly.pdbx_strand_id
1 'polypeptide(L)'
;MAEAMAAAMADGSDEPRLPALASPLLPHHSPRASRSRSQDVAQVALESIHTQKRQLKGAGLSRASFFAGVANVVLTAFAVGRFPQHYWLVHTGLASLLLPVHTCLTCRRGQRLLLLELCWVTNYLVLGCLGFLVVSLVLPGVELASGETVRAGWYLFFMLAAGPLGASVAATGNALIFHSFENTASLFIHVSPLLTAWCVHVNLDDFRAAYPELLEGIELHTPEPLTDMLLPAFRFYFMWLLPYSAWLLLVVSHAARHGSGAAAYLQCEPLIMEWLPCTGTRPRLAALCYLAAHLVGVSLSFVLALLAFYSLPFFHCYVVAMVLSAVWQEGAPAVEGSACTSGVGTPSLDDASHAFRFWCQGSSRYNYYLLEVYEKKVVTALERRGEGNIGKTNNNP
;
A
#
# COMPACT_ATOMS: atom_id res chain seq x y z
N MET A 1 19.74 -16.43 -18.16
CA MET A 1 18.87 -15.22 -18.08
C MET A 1 19.46 -14.05 -18.87
N ALA A 2 20.75 -13.70 -18.70
CA ALA A 2 21.42 -12.70 -19.53
C ALA A 2 21.53 -13.10 -21.03
N GLU A 3 21.80 -14.38 -21.35
CA GLU A 3 21.80 -14.87 -22.73
C GLU A 3 20.40 -14.91 -23.37
N ALA A 4 19.35 -15.12 -22.57
CA ALA A 4 17.96 -15.09 -23.05
C ALA A 4 17.50 -13.66 -23.39
N MET A 5 18.02 -12.65 -22.68
CA MET A 5 17.79 -11.23 -23.01
C MET A 5 18.63 -10.76 -24.20
N ALA A 6 19.83 -11.30 -24.40
CA ALA A 6 20.65 -11.00 -25.57
C ALA A 6 20.07 -11.59 -26.87
N ALA A 7 19.49 -12.79 -26.80
CA ALA A 7 18.83 -13.42 -27.94
C ALA A 7 17.55 -12.67 -28.39
N ALA A 8 16.82 -12.07 -27.45
CA ALA A 8 15.62 -11.27 -27.75
C ALA A 8 15.92 -9.88 -28.35
N MET A 9 17.16 -9.39 -28.28
CA MET A 9 17.57 -8.11 -28.86
C MET A 9 18.28 -8.25 -30.22
N ALA A 10 18.62 -9.48 -30.64
CA ALA A 10 19.28 -9.74 -31.91
C ALA A 10 18.31 -10.02 -33.07
N ASP A 11 17.04 -10.31 -32.80
CA ASP A 11 16.01 -10.58 -33.80
C ASP A 11 15.28 -9.28 -34.20
N GLY A 12 16.01 -8.42 -34.90
CA GLY A 12 15.54 -7.11 -35.37
C GLY A 12 15.20 -7.07 -36.86
N SER A 13 14.75 -8.17 -37.47
CA SER A 13 14.65 -8.27 -38.94
C SER A 13 13.29 -8.60 -39.55
N ASP A 14 12.17 -8.50 -38.83
CA ASP A 14 10.84 -8.59 -39.44
C ASP A 14 9.95 -7.39 -39.09
N GLU A 15 10.23 -6.27 -39.77
CA GLU A 15 9.24 -5.21 -39.94
C GLU A 15 8.12 -5.73 -40.88
N PRO A 16 6.84 -5.71 -40.46
CA PRO A 16 5.76 -6.07 -41.36
C PRO A 16 5.68 -5.04 -42.49
N ARG A 17 6.05 -5.46 -43.70
CA ARG A 17 5.91 -4.66 -44.92
C ARG A 17 4.43 -4.37 -45.16
N LEU A 18 4.01 -3.16 -44.77
CA LEU A 18 2.72 -2.59 -45.14
C LEU A 18 2.55 -2.62 -46.67
N PRO A 19 1.39 -3.05 -47.20
CA PRO A 19 1.14 -3.05 -48.63
C PRO A 19 1.21 -1.63 -49.16
N ALA A 20 1.89 -1.45 -50.30
CA ALA A 20 2.04 -0.19 -50.98
C ALA A 20 0.66 0.34 -51.41
N LEU A 21 0.08 1.20 -50.58
CA LEU A 21 -1.10 1.98 -50.92
C LEU A 21 -0.70 2.99 -52.00
N ALA A 22 -1.26 2.78 -53.19
CA ALA A 22 -1.18 3.73 -54.30
C ALA A 22 -1.57 5.12 -53.79
N SER A 23 -0.64 6.08 -53.89
CA SER A 23 -0.88 7.46 -53.52
C SER A 23 -2.01 8.03 -54.38
N PRO A 24 -3.15 8.43 -53.78
CA PRO A 24 -4.10 9.27 -54.47
C PRO A 24 -3.41 10.61 -54.72
N LEU A 25 -3.50 11.11 -55.95
CA LEU A 25 -3.09 12.48 -56.29
C LEU A 25 -3.81 13.45 -55.34
N LEU A 26 -3.07 13.93 -54.34
CA LEU A 26 -3.59 14.88 -53.36
C LEU A 26 -3.78 16.23 -54.06
N PRO A 27 -4.93 16.89 -53.86
CA PRO A 27 -5.12 18.27 -54.29
C PRO A 27 -4.04 19.15 -53.65
N HIS A 28 -3.53 20.12 -54.40
CA HIS A 28 -2.62 21.16 -53.90
C HIS A 28 -3.30 21.94 -52.75
N HIS A 29 -3.17 21.43 -51.54
CA HIS A 29 -3.61 22.10 -50.32
C HIS A 29 -2.64 23.24 -50.02
N SER A 30 -3.20 24.44 -49.89
CA SER A 30 -2.47 25.63 -49.44
C SER A 30 -1.64 25.32 -48.18
N PRO A 31 -0.31 25.59 -48.18
CA PRO A 31 0.59 25.31 -47.05
C PRO A 31 0.10 25.89 -45.71
N ARG A 32 -0.72 26.94 -45.77
CA ARG A 32 -1.23 27.68 -44.61
C ARG A 32 -2.26 26.90 -43.79
N ALA A 33 -3.11 26.09 -44.42
CA ALA A 33 -4.14 25.30 -43.74
C ALA A 33 -3.57 24.05 -43.04
N SER A 34 -2.44 23.52 -43.53
CA SER A 34 -1.74 22.39 -42.89
C SER A 34 -0.99 22.80 -41.62
N ARG A 35 -0.52 24.05 -41.56
CA ARG A 35 0.17 24.62 -40.38
C ARG A 35 -0.77 24.84 -39.20
N SER A 36 -1.96 25.42 -39.41
CA SER A 36 -2.92 25.64 -38.32
C SER A 36 -3.36 24.32 -37.68
N ARG A 37 -3.67 23.30 -38.48
CA ARG A 37 -4.08 21.99 -37.98
C ARG A 37 -3.00 21.28 -37.16
N SER A 38 -1.72 21.48 -37.52
CA SER A 38 -0.59 20.90 -36.79
C SER A 38 -0.36 21.59 -35.44
N GLN A 39 -0.62 22.90 -35.36
CA GLN A 39 -0.53 23.68 -34.12
C GLN A 39 -1.65 23.30 -33.15
N ASP A 40 -2.87 23.12 -33.64
CA ASP A 40 -4.02 22.69 -32.82
C ASP A 40 -3.78 21.33 -32.16
N VAL A 41 -3.24 20.35 -32.93
CA VAL A 41 -2.93 19.02 -32.40
C VAL A 41 -1.81 19.06 -31.35
N ALA A 42 -0.76 19.87 -31.57
CA ALA A 42 0.32 20.01 -30.60
C ALA A 42 -0.17 20.67 -29.30
N GLN A 43 -1.08 21.64 -29.39
CA GLN A 43 -1.64 22.31 -28.22
C GLN A 43 -2.53 21.38 -27.39
N VAL A 44 -3.40 20.59 -28.04
CA VAL A 44 -4.23 19.57 -27.36
C VAL A 44 -3.35 18.52 -26.67
N ALA A 45 -2.28 18.07 -27.33
CA ALA A 45 -1.34 17.14 -26.72
C ALA A 45 -0.67 17.77 -25.49
N LEU A 46 -0.23 19.03 -25.56
CA LEU A 46 0.42 19.71 -24.43
C LEU A 46 -0.52 19.90 -23.24
N GLU A 47 -1.78 20.25 -23.50
CA GLU A 47 -2.81 20.40 -22.46
C GLU A 47 -3.11 19.07 -21.77
N SER A 48 -3.17 17.97 -22.53
CA SER A 48 -3.34 16.62 -21.97
C SER A 48 -2.17 16.22 -21.06
N ILE A 49 -0.93 16.56 -21.45
CA ILE A 49 0.28 16.34 -20.66
C ILE A 49 0.24 17.17 -19.38
N HIS A 50 -0.13 18.44 -19.45
CA HIS A 50 -0.21 19.34 -18.30
C HIS A 50 -1.28 18.88 -17.30
N THR A 51 -2.41 18.40 -17.81
CA THR A 51 -3.49 17.82 -17.01
C THR A 51 -3.02 16.57 -16.27
N GLN A 52 -2.37 15.63 -16.97
CA GLN A 52 -1.78 14.44 -16.34
C GLN A 52 -0.71 14.80 -15.31
N LYS A 53 0.13 15.80 -15.59
CA LYS A 53 1.17 16.27 -14.66
C LYS A 53 0.57 16.86 -13.38
N ARG A 54 -0.54 17.60 -13.49
CA ARG A 54 -1.29 18.12 -12.34
C ARG A 54 -1.93 17.00 -11.54
N GLN A 55 -2.54 16.01 -12.21
CA GLN A 55 -3.13 14.83 -11.55
C GLN A 55 -2.06 14.03 -10.80
N LEU A 56 -0.93 13.72 -11.43
CA LEU A 56 0.18 12.99 -10.81
C LEU A 56 0.77 13.74 -9.61
N LYS A 57 0.92 15.07 -9.70
CA LYS A 57 1.32 15.89 -8.55
C LYS A 57 0.27 15.89 -7.43
N GLY A 58 -1.01 15.93 -7.77
CA GLY A 58 -2.13 15.81 -6.83
C GLY A 58 -2.14 14.46 -6.09
N ALA A 59 -1.76 13.38 -6.79
CA ALA A 59 -1.58 12.05 -6.23
C ALA A 59 -0.30 11.88 -5.36
N GLY A 60 0.42 12.99 -5.08
CA GLY A 60 1.60 12.98 -4.22
C GLY A 60 2.92 12.64 -4.92
N LEU A 61 2.93 12.51 -6.26
CA LEU A 61 4.16 12.26 -7.00
C LEU A 61 5.06 13.50 -7.00
N SER A 62 6.04 13.49 -6.11
CA SER A 62 7.11 14.48 -6.05
C SER A 62 8.46 13.78 -5.98
N ARG A 63 9.53 14.46 -6.40
CA ARG A 63 10.90 13.93 -6.27
C ARG A 63 11.26 13.66 -4.81
N ALA A 64 10.78 14.52 -3.90
CA ALA A 64 11.01 14.39 -2.47
C ALA A 64 10.28 13.19 -1.86
N SER A 65 8.98 13.01 -2.15
CA SER A 65 8.21 11.84 -1.66
C SER A 65 8.79 10.54 -2.20
N PHE A 66 9.16 10.50 -3.48
CA PHE A 66 9.81 9.33 -4.05
C PHE A 66 11.15 9.01 -3.37
N PHE A 67 12.03 10.00 -3.24
CA PHE A 67 13.31 9.83 -2.56
C PHE A 67 13.11 9.36 -1.12
N ALA A 68 12.18 9.96 -0.39
CA ALA A 68 11.86 9.56 0.98
C ALA A 68 11.38 8.10 1.05
N GLY A 69 10.53 7.66 0.12
CA GLY A 69 10.09 6.27 0.06
C GLY A 69 11.24 5.29 -0.20
N VAL A 70 12.14 5.60 -1.13
CA VAL A 70 13.32 4.75 -1.40
C VAL A 70 14.29 4.75 -0.22
N ALA A 71 14.59 5.93 0.32
CA ALA A 71 15.45 6.09 1.49
C ALA A 71 14.88 5.30 2.67
N ASN A 72 13.56 5.34 2.90
CA ASN A 72 12.91 4.55 3.94
C ASN A 72 13.15 3.05 3.79
N VAL A 73 13.02 2.50 2.57
CA VAL A 73 13.27 1.08 2.32
C VAL A 73 14.75 0.72 2.50
N VAL A 74 15.67 1.53 1.97
CA VAL A 74 17.11 1.31 2.11
C VAL A 74 17.54 1.37 3.58
N LEU A 75 17.09 2.39 4.32
CA LEU A 75 17.41 2.56 5.74
C LEU A 75 16.78 1.45 6.59
N THR A 76 15.55 1.01 6.27
CA THR A 76 14.92 -0.14 6.92
C THR A 76 15.72 -1.41 6.70
N ALA A 77 16.11 -1.71 5.46
CA ALA A 77 16.93 -2.88 5.14
C ALA A 77 18.30 -2.83 5.83
N PHE A 78 18.94 -1.65 5.86
CA PHE A 78 20.20 -1.45 6.58
C PHE A 78 20.04 -1.69 8.09
N ALA A 79 19.01 -1.13 8.71
CA ALA A 79 18.76 -1.30 10.14
C ALA A 79 18.49 -2.76 10.51
N VAL A 80 17.63 -3.45 9.73
CA VAL A 80 17.34 -4.89 9.91
C VAL A 80 18.60 -5.74 9.74
N GLY A 81 19.42 -5.46 8.72
CA GLY A 81 20.61 -6.27 8.43
C GLY A 81 21.79 -6.01 9.35
N ARG A 82 22.01 -4.77 9.79
CA ARG A 82 23.19 -4.38 10.57
C ARG A 82 22.94 -4.34 12.07
N PHE A 83 21.73 -3.97 12.49
CA PHE A 83 21.37 -3.73 13.89
C PHE A 83 19.97 -4.32 14.21
N PRO A 84 19.74 -5.62 13.94
CA PRO A 84 18.42 -6.23 14.12
C PRO A 84 17.87 -6.04 15.54
N GLN A 85 18.72 -6.14 16.56
CA GLN A 85 18.36 -5.95 17.96
C GLN A 85 17.77 -4.56 18.26
N HIS A 86 18.13 -3.53 17.48
CA HIS A 86 17.67 -2.15 17.67
C HIS A 86 16.49 -1.78 16.76
N TYR A 87 16.05 -2.66 15.86
CA TYR A 87 15.04 -2.32 14.85
C TYR A 87 13.68 -1.94 15.45
N TRP A 88 13.32 -2.48 16.63
CA TRP A 88 12.09 -2.11 17.33
C TRP A 88 12.03 -0.62 17.70
N LEU A 89 13.18 0.03 17.97
CA LEU A 89 13.27 1.48 18.19
C LEU A 89 12.99 2.25 16.90
N VAL A 90 13.51 1.76 15.78
CA VAL A 90 13.25 2.35 14.45
C VAL A 90 11.77 2.22 14.12
N HIS A 91 11.17 1.04 14.33
CA HIS A 91 9.73 0.83 14.18
C HIS A 91 8.93 1.80 15.05
N THR A 92 9.25 1.91 16.34
CA THR A 92 8.54 2.79 17.29
C THR A 92 8.64 4.25 16.88
N GLY A 93 9.84 4.71 16.48
CA GLY A 93 10.07 6.08 16.01
C GLY A 93 9.31 6.40 14.73
N LEU A 94 9.34 5.49 13.74
CA LEU A 94 8.58 5.66 12.50
C LEU A 94 7.06 5.61 12.76
N ALA A 95 6.58 4.70 13.60
CA ALA A 95 5.17 4.61 13.97
C ALA A 95 4.68 5.89 14.68
N SER A 96 5.49 6.45 15.58
CA SER A 96 5.20 7.73 16.27
C SER A 96 4.99 8.90 15.30
N LEU A 97 5.63 8.86 14.13
CA LEU A 97 5.50 9.90 13.10
C LEU A 97 4.38 9.56 12.11
N LEU A 98 4.39 8.35 11.55
CA LEU A 98 3.52 7.94 10.45
C LEU A 98 2.06 7.80 10.91
N LEU A 99 1.81 7.20 12.07
CA LEU A 99 0.44 6.95 12.53
C LEU A 99 -0.34 8.25 12.78
N PRO A 100 0.19 9.28 13.50
CA PRO A 100 -0.56 10.52 13.70
C PRO A 100 -0.76 11.32 12.40
N VAL A 101 0.25 11.37 11.53
CA VAL A 101 0.12 12.05 10.23
C VAL A 101 -0.96 11.37 9.38
N HIS A 102 -0.96 10.04 9.33
CA HIS A 102 -2.02 9.28 8.68
C HIS A 102 -3.40 9.57 9.30
N THR A 103 -3.53 9.56 10.63
CA THR A 103 -4.79 9.94 11.31
C THR A 103 -5.28 11.30 10.86
N CYS A 104 -4.40 12.32 10.87
CA CYS A 104 -4.77 13.68 10.51
C CYS A 104 -5.28 13.76 9.05
N LEU A 105 -4.60 13.09 8.12
CA LEU A 105 -4.99 13.07 6.71
C LEU A 105 -6.32 12.33 6.50
N THR A 106 -6.46 11.14 7.09
CA THR A 106 -7.68 10.31 7.01
C THR A 106 -8.88 11.02 7.65
N CYS A 107 -8.67 11.74 8.76
CA CYS A 107 -9.70 12.57 9.39
C CYS A 107 -10.13 13.75 8.52
N ARG A 108 -9.18 14.41 7.84
CA ARG A 108 -9.46 15.53 6.91
C ARG A 108 -10.24 15.08 5.67
N ARG A 109 -10.06 13.83 5.23
CA ARG A 109 -10.81 13.22 4.11
C ARG A 109 -12.18 12.68 4.49
N GLY A 110 -12.56 12.75 5.77
CA GLY A 110 -13.81 12.17 6.25
C GLY A 110 -13.82 10.64 6.31
N GLN A 111 -12.66 9.98 6.16
CA GLN A 111 -12.51 8.53 6.14
C GLN A 111 -12.15 7.94 7.51
N ARG A 112 -12.59 8.59 8.60
CA ARG A 112 -12.22 8.26 9.99
C ARG A 112 -12.49 6.81 10.38
N LEU A 113 -13.49 6.19 9.74
CA LEU A 113 -13.90 4.82 10.00
C LEU A 113 -12.83 3.79 9.62
N LEU A 114 -11.94 4.12 8.66
CA LEU A 114 -10.82 3.25 8.29
C LEU A 114 -9.82 3.06 9.45
N LEU A 115 -9.78 3.98 10.40
CA LEU A 115 -8.91 3.86 11.58
C LEU A 115 -9.40 2.81 12.59
N LEU A 116 -10.62 2.30 12.42
CA LEU A 116 -11.19 1.25 13.27
C LEU A 116 -10.83 -0.17 12.80
N GLU A 117 -10.20 -0.33 11.64
CA GLU A 117 -9.72 -1.63 11.17
C GLU A 117 -8.68 -2.22 12.15
N LEU A 118 -8.65 -3.55 12.24
CA LEU A 118 -7.84 -4.28 13.21
C LEU A 118 -6.36 -3.88 13.15
N CYS A 119 -5.80 -3.72 11.94
CA CYS A 119 -4.39 -3.38 11.75
C CYS A 119 -4.03 -2.01 12.35
N TRP A 120 -4.87 -0.98 12.13
CA TRP A 120 -4.65 0.35 12.71
C TRP A 120 -4.76 0.33 14.22
N VAL A 121 -5.84 -0.25 14.77
CA VAL A 121 -6.05 -0.36 16.23
C VAL A 121 -4.87 -1.08 16.88
N THR A 122 -4.43 -2.19 16.30
CA THR A 122 -3.28 -2.95 16.79
C THR A 122 -2.01 -2.11 16.79
N ASN A 123 -1.73 -1.37 15.72
CA ASN A 123 -0.51 -0.55 15.64
C ASN A 123 -0.50 0.62 16.62
N TYR A 124 -1.65 1.26 16.90
CA TYR A 124 -1.73 2.28 17.96
C TYR A 124 -1.47 1.70 19.35
N LEU A 125 -2.01 0.52 19.64
CA LEU A 125 -1.79 -0.14 20.92
C LEU A 125 -0.33 -0.59 21.08
N VAL A 126 0.25 -1.19 20.04
CA VAL A 126 1.68 -1.55 19.99
C VAL A 126 2.57 -0.32 20.16
N LEU A 127 2.26 0.79 19.48
CA LEU A 127 3.00 2.04 19.65
C LEU A 127 2.94 2.53 21.11
N GLY A 128 1.79 2.46 21.76
CA GLY A 128 1.64 2.78 23.18
C GLY A 128 2.53 1.89 24.06
N CYS A 129 2.42 0.57 23.90
CA CYS A 129 3.21 -0.41 24.65
C CYS A 129 4.72 -0.23 24.46
N LEU A 130 5.20 -0.15 23.21
CA LEU A 130 6.62 0.06 22.92
C LEU A 130 7.10 1.43 23.40
N GLY A 131 6.25 2.47 23.28
CA GLY A 131 6.53 3.80 23.82
C GLY A 131 6.76 3.77 25.33
N PHE A 132 5.97 3.00 26.08
CA PHE A 132 6.20 2.81 27.52
C PHE A 132 7.55 2.12 27.80
N LEU A 133 7.94 1.11 27.02
CA LEU A 133 9.26 0.48 27.16
C LEU A 133 10.40 1.47 26.87
N VAL A 134 10.27 2.31 25.84
CA VAL A 134 11.25 3.37 25.56
C VAL A 134 11.36 4.34 26.74
N VAL A 135 10.24 4.73 27.34
CA VAL A 135 10.24 5.61 28.52
C VAL A 135 10.97 4.95 29.70
N SER A 136 10.71 3.67 29.98
CA SER A 136 11.41 2.93 31.04
C SER A 136 12.93 2.83 30.80
N LEU A 137 13.38 2.78 29.55
CA LEU A 137 14.82 2.80 29.22
C LEU A 137 15.48 4.16 29.43
N VAL A 138 14.74 5.26 29.22
CA VAL A 138 15.29 6.63 29.29
C VAL A 138 15.17 7.22 30.70
N LEU A 139 14.14 6.84 31.46
CA LEU A 139 13.87 7.34 32.81
C LEU A 139 14.14 6.25 33.86
N PRO A 140 15.31 6.26 34.52
CA PRO A 140 15.65 5.26 35.53
C PRO A 140 14.70 5.33 36.73
N GLY A 141 14.28 4.17 37.24
CA GLY A 141 13.38 4.03 38.39
C GLY A 141 11.88 3.97 38.06
N VAL A 142 11.52 3.96 36.77
CA VAL A 142 10.12 3.88 36.31
C VAL A 142 9.88 2.49 35.69
N GLU A 143 9.60 1.50 36.54
CA GLU A 143 9.09 0.19 36.10
C GLU A 143 7.61 0.32 35.74
N LEU A 144 7.31 0.37 34.45
CA LEU A 144 5.94 0.55 33.95
C LEU A 144 5.24 -0.78 33.64
N ALA A 145 5.98 -1.89 33.58
CA ALA A 145 5.45 -3.21 33.29
C ALA A 145 6.23 -4.28 34.05
N SER A 146 5.52 -5.24 34.65
CA SER A 146 6.14 -6.42 35.24
C SER A 146 6.75 -7.32 34.14
N GLY A 147 7.73 -8.15 34.49
CA GLY A 147 8.33 -9.08 33.55
C GLY A 147 7.30 -10.04 32.91
N GLU A 148 6.29 -10.46 33.67
CA GLU A 148 5.18 -11.25 33.12
C GLU A 148 4.33 -10.47 32.11
N THR A 149 4.12 -9.17 32.34
CA THR A 149 3.42 -8.29 31.38
C THR A 149 4.22 -8.13 30.09
N VAL A 150 5.54 -7.93 30.20
CA VAL A 150 6.43 -7.85 29.04
C VAL A 150 6.43 -9.16 28.26
N ARG A 151 6.50 -10.31 28.95
CA ARG A 151 6.42 -11.65 28.35
C ARG A 151 5.11 -11.86 27.59
N ALA A 152 3.97 -11.61 28.23
CA ALA A 152 2.66 -11.75 27.62
C ALA A 152 2.47 -10.76 26.44
N GLY A 153 2.96 -9.53 26.60
CA GLY A 153 2.95 -8.51 25.57
C GLY A 153 3.76 -8.90 24.34
N TRP A 154 4.95 -9.50 24.54
CA TRP A 154 5.77 -10.03 23.45
C TRP A 154 5.05 -11.12 22.66
N TYR A 155 4.48 -12.13 23.33
CA TYR A 155 3.79 -13.21 22.62
C TYR A 155 2.54 -12.71 21.88
N LEU A 156 1.77 -11.80 22.49
CA LEU A 156 0.63 -11.17 21.83
C LEU A 156 1.09 -10.36 20.61
N PHE A 157 2.13 -9.54 20.75
CA PHE A 157 2.70 -8.77 19.65
C PHE A 157 3.17 -9.68 18.52
N PHE A 158 3.92 -10.74 18.84
CA PHE A 158 4.39 -11.72 17.85
C PHE A 158 3.21 -12.34 17.10
N MET A 159 2.19 -12.81 17.82
CA MET A 159 1.01 -13.45 17.21
C MET A 159 0.24 -12.50 16.29
N LEU A 160 0.14 -11.21 16.64
CA LEU A 160 -0.52 -10.20 15.81
C LEU A 160 0.34 -9.81 14.60
N ALA A 161 1.63 -9.59 14.81
CA ALA A 161 2.59 -9.18 13.79
C ALA A 161 2.82 -10.28 12.73
N ALA A 162 3.14 -11.50 13.17
CA ALA A 162 3.37 -12.64 12.28
C ALA A 162 2.06 -13.23 11.73
N GLY A 163 0.93 -13.06 12.44
CA GLY A 163 -0.38 -13.53 12.01
C GLY A 163 -1.09 -12.51 11.12
N PRO A 164 -2.14 -11.85 11.61
CA PRO A 164 -3.04 -11.07 10.76
C PRO A 164 -2.36 -9.86 10.10
N LEU A 165 -1.40 -9.19 10.75
CA LEU A 165 -0.72 -8.04 10.16
C LEU A 165 0.23 -8.46 9.03
N GLY A 166 1.00 -9.54 9.21
CA GLY A 166 1.87 -10.09 8.19
C GLY A 166 1.08 -10.67 7.01
N ALA A 167 0.07 -11.49 7.29
CA ALA A 167 -0.71 -12.18 6.25
C ALA A 167 -1.51 -11.20 5.37
N SER A 168 -1.92 -10.06 5.91
CA SER A 168 -2.63 -9.02 5.16
C SER A 168 -1.76 -8.31 4.12
N VAL A 169 -0.42 -8.39 4.20
CA VAL A 169 0.45 -7.86 3.13
C VAL A 169 0.10 -8.51 1.79
N ALA A 170 0.02 -9.84 1.78
CA ALA A 170 -0.37 -10.59 0.59
C ALA A 170 -1.88 -10.51 0.33
N ALA A 171 -2.72 -10.61 1.37
CA ALA A 171 -4.16 -10.76 1.21
C ALA A 171 -4.88 -9.50 0.73
N THR A 172 -4.44 -8.30 1.13
CA THR A 172 -5.17 -7.05 0.81
C THR A 172 -4.46 -6.18 -0.23
N GLY A 173 -3.45 -6.70 -0.93
CA GLY A 173 -2.80 -5.94 -2.00
C GLY A 173 -2.00 -4.72 -1.52
N ASN A 174 -1.40 -4.78 -0.33
CA ASN A 174 -0.55 -3.70 0.18
C ASN A 174 0.75 -3.56 -0.64
N ALA A 175 0.68 -2.77 -1.70
CA ALA A 175 1.78 -2.54 -2.62
C ALA A 175 2.81 -1.53 -2.09
N LEU A 176 4.09 -1.78 -2.40
CA LEU A 176 5.20 -0.87 -2.13
C LEU A 176 5.22 0.29 -3.15
N ILE A 177 4.53 1.38 -2.82
CA ILE A 177 4.50 2.59 -3.67
C ILE A 177 5.31 3.72 -3.04
N PHE A 178 6.54 3.87 -3.51
CA PHE A 178 7.50 4.85 -2.97
C PHE A 178 7.07 6.32 -3.04
N HIS A 179 6.09 6.68 -3.86
CA HIS A 179 5.68 8.08 -4.03
C HIS A 179 4.37 8.44 -3.29
N SER A 180 3.67 7.45 -2.75
CA SER A 180 2.41 7.64 -2.03
C SER A 180 2.65 7.46 -0.53
N PHE A 181 2.44 8.53 0.23
CA PHE A 181 2.52 8.49 1.68
C PHE A 181 1.50 7.52 2.28
N GLU A 182 0.26 7.52 1.77
CA GLU A 182 -0.80 6.62 2.24
C GLU A 182 -0.44 5.16 2.05
N ASN A 183 0.06 4.80 0.86
CA ASN A 183 0.44 3.42 0.58
C ASN A 183 1.66 3.02 1.42
N THR A 184 2.59 3.96 1.64
CA THR A 184 3.73 3.73 2.54
C THR A 184 3.26 3.51 3.98
N ALA A 185 2.33 4.31 4.50
CA ALA A 185 1.79 4.16 5.84
C ALA A 185 0.97 2.87 5.99
N SER A 186 0.15 2.52 4.99
CA SER A 186 -0.59 1.25 4.94
C SER A 186 0.38 0.07 4.95
N LEU A 187 1.37 0.04 4.05
CA LEU A 187 2.36 -1.04 4.04
C LEU A 187 3.16 -1.12 5.34
N PHE A 188 3.51 0.03 5.94
CA PHE A 188 4.28 0.12 7.18
C PHE A 188 3.58 -0.62 8.33
N ILE A 189 2.28 -0.40 8.54
CA ILE A 189 1.53 -1.03 9.64
C ILE A 189 1.39 -2.55 9.53
N HIS A 190 1.71 -3.11 8.35
CA HIS A 190 1.68 -4.54 8.09
C HIS A 190 3.10 -5.15 8.11
N VAL A 191 4.04 -4.58 7.36
CA VAL A 191 5.40 -5.14 7.21
C VAL A 191 6.31 -4.80 8.39
N SER A 192 6.24 -3.59 8.94
CA SER A 192 7.21 -3.18 9.98
C SER A 192 7.02 -3.93 11.30
N PRO A 193 5.79 -4.20 11.79
CA PRO A 193 5.59 -5.09 12.93
C PRO A 193 6.12 -6.51 12.68
N LEU A 194 5.87 -7.06 11.49
CA LEU A 194 6.38 -8.38 11.09
C LEU A 194 7.91 -8.43 11.12
N LEU A 195 8.58 -7.43 10.55
CA LEU A 195 10.05 -7.30 10.59
C LEU A 195 10.56 -7.11 12.02
N THR A 196 9.84 -6.38 12.86
CA THR A 196 10.19 -6.20 14.28
C THR A 196 10.12 -7.52 15.04
N ALA A 197 9.03 -8.28 14.87
CA ALA A 197 8.90 -9.61 15.45
C ALA A 197 10.00 -10.55 14.94
N TRP A 198 10.33 -10.51 13.65
CA TRP A 198 11.41 -11.29 13.07
C TRP A 198 12.78 -10.93 13.66
N CYS A 199 13.13 -9.65 13.70
CA CYS A 199 14.40 -9.17 14.24
C CYS A 199 14.61 -9.61 15.70
N VAL A 200 13.60 -9.43 16.55
CA VAL A 200 13.69 -9.77 17.98
C VAL A 200 13.71 -11.28 18.18
N HIS A 201 12.85 -12.04 17.48
CA HIS A 201 12.77 -13.50 17.64
C HIS A 201 14.02 -14.23 17.15
N VAL A 202 14.54 -13.84 15.98
CA VAL A 202 15.71 -14.48 15.37
C VAL A 202 17.00 -14.10 16.11
N ASN A 203 17.09 -12.89 16.65
CA ASN A 203 18.30 -12.35 17.30
C ASN A 203 18.05 -12.10 18.79
N LEU A 204 17.35 -13.01 19.45
CA LEU A 204 16.90 -12.83 20.83
C LEU A 204 18.07 -12.69 21.82
N ASP A 205 19.16 -13.43 21.60
CA ASP A 205 20.36 -13.34 22.44
C ASP A 205 21.03 -11.96 22.34
N ASP A 206 21.17 -11.44 21.12
CA ASP A 206 21.71 -10.10 20.88
C ASP A 206 20.79 -9.01 21.44
N PHE A 207 19.47 -9.20 21.33
CA PHE A 207 18.48 -8.32 21.94
C PHE A 207 18.60 -8.30 23.46
N ARG A 208 18.73 -9.46 24.10
CA ARG A 208 18.93 -9.58 25.54
C ARG A 208 20.24 -8.95 26.00
N ALA A 209 21.31 -9.11 25.23
CA ALA A 209 22.59 -8.47 25.52
C ALA A 209 22.52 -6.93 25.39
N ALA A 210 21.74 -6.42 24.44
CA ALA A 210 21.54 -4.99 24.23
C ALA A 210 20.59 -4.34 25.26
N TYR A 211 19.62 -5.10 25.79
CA TYR A 211 18.58 -4.61 26.69
C TYR A 211 18.37 -5.55 27.89
N PRO A 212 19.39 -5.76 28.75
CA PRO A 212 19.30 -6.69 29.86
C PRO A 212 18.19 -6.31 30.84
N GLU A 213 18.03 -5.02 31.11
CA GLU A 213 17.01 -4.44 32.01
C GLU A 213 15.57 -4.79 31.58
N LEU A 214 15.31 -4.97 30.29
CA LEU A 214 13.96 -5.27 29.78
C LEU A 214 13.60 -6.75 29.90
N LEU A 215 14.60 -7.64 29.95
CA LEU A 215 14.43 -9.10 29.88
C LEU A 215 15.00 -9.82 31.11
N GLU A 216 15.39 -9.10 32.14
CA GLU A 216 15.93 -9.69 33.37
C GLU A 216 14.89 -10.62 34.01
N GLY A 217 15.26 -11.89 34.17
CA GLY A 217 14.37 -12.92 34.72
C GLY A 217 13.20 -13.34 33.80
N ILE A 218 13.13 -12.84 32.55
CA ILE A 218 12.06 -13.18 31.60
C ILE A 218 12.55 -14.25 30.62
N GLU A 219 11.87 -15.39 30.56
CA GLU A 219 12.12 -16.44 29.57
C GLU A 219 11.14 -16.38 28.39
N LEU A 220 11.68 -16.23 27.18
CA LEU A 220 10.91 -16.09 25.93
C LEU A 220 10.98 -17.32 24.98
N HIS A 221 11.77 -18.35 25.30
CA HIS A 221 12.04 -19.46 24.38
C HIS A 221 11.00 -20.60 24.41
N THR A 222 10.22 -20.72 25.48
CA THR A 222 9.34 -21.88 25.69
C THR A 222 7.94 -21.44 26.14
N PRO A 223 7.17 -20.74 25.27
CA PRO A 223 5.76 -20.50 25.56
C PRO A 223 4.96 -21.80 25.44
N GLU A 224 3.89 -21.89 26.21
CA GLU A 224 2.83 -22.86 25.94
C GLU A 224 1.97 -22.36 24.77
N PRO A 225 1.90 -23.06 23.62
CA PRO A 225 1.28 -22.55 22.40
C PRO A 225 -0.18 -22.09 22.59
N LEU A 226 -0.93 -22.81 23.41
CA LEU A 226 -2.35 -22.52 23.64
C LEU A 226 -2.54 -21.34 24.61
N THR A 227 -1.95 -21.42 25.80
CA THR A 227 -2.25 -20.51 26.91
C THR A 227 -1.45 -19.21 26.85
N ASP A 228 -0.21 -19.25 26.37
CA ASP A 228 0.67 -18.09 26.33
C ASP A 228 0.55 -17.30 25.02
N MET A 229 0.12 -17.96 23.93
CA MET A 229 0.09 -17.35 22.59
C MET A 229 -1.32 -17.27 21.99
N LEU A 230 -1.94 -18.42 21.65
CA LEU A 230 -3.21 -18.43 20.93
C LEU A 230 -4.35 -17.79 21.73
N LEU A 231 -4.51 -18.17 22.99
CA LEU A 231 -5.63 -17.71 23.80
C LEU A 231 -5.59 -16.19 24.03
N PRO A 232 -4.44 -15.56 24.39
CA PRO A 232 -4.32 -14.10 24.42
C PRO A 232 -4.60 -13.44 23.06
N ALA A 233 -4.09 -14.00 21.96
CA ALA A 233 -4.31 -13.46 20.61
C ALA A 233 -5.81 -13.48 20.23
N PHE A 234 -6.51 -14.58 20.48
CA PHE A 234 -7.96 -14.66 20.28
C PHE A 234 -8.72 -13.73 21.21
N ARG A 235 -8.34 -13.63 22.49
CA ARG A 235 -8.98 -12.68 23.43
C ARG A 235 -8.89 -11.25 22.91
N PHE A 236 -7.70 -10.81 22.49
CA PHE A 236 -7.50 -9.50 21.90
C PHE A 236 -8.35 -9.33 20.62
N TYR A 237 -8.32 -10.33 19.73
CA TYR A 237 -9.08 -10.29 18.50
C TYR A 237 -10.60 -10.17 18.75
N PHE A 238 -11.15 -10.94 19.69
CA PHE A 238 -12.58 -10.86 20.04
C PHE A 238 -12.94 -9.56 20.76
N MET A 239 -12.04 -8.99 21.57
CA MET A 239 -12.23 -7.66 22.16
C MET A 239 -12.39 -6.57 21.09
N TRP A 240 -11.73 -6.71 19.93
CA TRP A 240 -11.95 -5.85 18.77
C TRP A 240 -13.17 -6.26 17.94
N LEU A 241 -13.29 -7.56 17.61
CA LEU A 241 -14.30 -8.09 16.69
C LEU A 241 -15.72 -7.83 17.18
N LEU A 242 -15.99 -7.98 18.48
CA LEU A 242 -17.34 -7.81 19.03
C LEU A 242 -17.87 -6.37 18.88
N PRO A 243 -17.20 -5.32 19.39
CA PRO A 243 -17.66 -3.95 19.19
C PRO A 243 -17.63 -3.53 17.72
N TYR A 244 -16.62 -3.96 16.95
CA TYR A 244 -16.56 -3.68 15.52
C TYR A 244 -17.74 -4.31 14.77
N SER A 245 -18.09 -5.56 15.06
CA SER A 245 -19.25 -6.25 14.48
C SER A 245 -20.55 -5.56 14.83
N ALA A 246 -20.72 -5.16 16.09
CA ALA A 246 -21.90 -4.43 16.53
C ALA A 246 -22.02 -3.09 15.78
N TRP A 247 -20.94 -2.34 15.68
CA TRP A 247 -20.89 -1.08 14.94
C TRP A 247 -21.20 -1.28 13.44
N LEU A 248 -20.56 -2.26 12.78
CA LEU A 248 -20.75 -2.55 11.36
C LEU A 248 -22.20 -2.97 11.06
N LEU A 249 -22.77 -3.85 11.89
CA LEU A 249 -24.13 -4.37 11.70
C LEU A 249 -25.21 -3.37 12.09
N LEU A 250 -25.04 -2.57 13.15
CA LEU A 250 -26.07 -1.67 13.64
C LEU A 250 -26.02 -0.31 12.94
N VAL A 251 -24.82 0.24 12.75
CA VAL A 251 -24.63 1.61 12.25
C VAL A 251 -24.39 1.61 10.74
N VAL A 252 -23.33 0.95 10.28
CA VAL A 252 -22.91 1.00 8.86
C VAL A 252 -23.95 0.36 7.96
N SER A 253 -24.43 -0.84 8.31
CA SER A 253 -25.42 -1.54 7.49
C SER A 253 -26.77 -0.81 7.43
N HIS A 254 -27.14 -0.09 8.50
CA HIS A 254 -28.35 0.72 8.54
C HIS A 254 -28.19 1.97 7.68
N ALA A 255 -27.08 2.70 7.85
CA ALA A 255 -26.77 3.88 7.05
C ALA A 255 -26.68 3.54 5.55
N ALA A 256 -26.14 2.39 5.18
CA ALA A 256 -26.07 1.92 3.79
C ALA A 256 -27.46 1.70 3.15
N ARG A 257 -28.46 1.26 3.92
CA ARG A 257 -29.86 1.12 3.43
C ARG A 257 -30.50 2.45 3.08
N HIS A 258 -30.09 3.53 3.73
CA HIS A 258 -30.61 4.88 3.52
C HIS A 258 -29.81 5.68 2.48
N GLY A 259 -28.97 5.03 1.67
CA GLY A 259 -28.24 5.68 0.57
C GLY A 259 -27.11 6.60 1.02
N SER A 260 -26.67 6.51 2.29
CA SER A 260 -25.48 7.22 2.73
C SER A 260 -24.19 6.61 2.13
N GLY A 261 -23.11 7.40 2.09
CA GLY A 261 -21.78 6.95 1.66
C GLY A 261 -21.22 5.74 2.43
N ALA A 262 -21.89 5.27 3.49
CA ALA A 262 -21.60 4.01 4.17
C ALA A 262 -21.72 2.77 3.26
N ALA A 263 -22.49 2.85 2.17
CA ALA A 263 -22.53 1.79 1.16
C ALA A 263 -21.17 1.57 0.48
N ALA A 264 -20.38 2.63 0.29
CA ALA A 264 -19.04 2.54 -0.30
C ALA A 264 -18.08 1.78 0.62
N TYR A 265 -18.20 1.94 1.95
CA TYR A 265 -17.37 1.22 2.92
C TYR A 265 -17.57 -0.31 2.83
N LEU A 266 -18.79 -0.77 2.61
CA LEU A 266 -19.13 -2.19 2.44
C LEU A 266 -18.76 -2.74 1.04
N GLN A 267 -18.43 -1.87 0.09
CA GLN A 267 -18.04 -2.23 -1.27
C GLN A 267 -16.51 -2.31 -1.46
N CYS A 268 -15.73 -1.90 -0.47
CA CYS A 268 -14.29 -1.67 -0.61
C CYS A 268 -13.40 -2.91 -0.67
N GLU A 269 -13.92 -4.14 -0.46
CA GLU A 269 -13.08 -5.35 -0.53
C GLU A 269 -13.38 -6.20 -1.77
N PRO A 270 -12.73 -5.94 -2.92
CA PRO A 270 -13.00 -6.63 -4.19
C PRO A 270 -12.83 -8.15 -4.07
N LEU A 271 -11.91 -8.59 -3.20
CA LEU A 271 -11.61 -10.00 -2.97
C LEU A 271 -12.76 -10.75 -2.29
N ILE A 272 -13.60 -10.09 -1.50
CA ILE A 272 -14.79 -10.72 -0.90
C ILE A 272 -15.96 -10.64 -1.88
N MET A 273 -16.03 -9.56 -2.67
CA MET A 273 -17.12 -9.32 -3.61
C MET A 273 -17.11 -10.28 -4.80
N GLU A 274 -15.92 -10.71 -5.26
CA GLU A 274 -15.78 -11.69 -6.35
C GLU A 274 -16.39 -13.06 -5.98
N TRP A 275 -16.22 -13.48 -4.72
CA TRP A 275 -16.68 -14.80 -4.25
C TRP A 275 -18.11 -14.77 -3.70
N LEU A 276 -18.67 -13.58 -3.43
CA LEU A 276 -20.02 -13.42 -2.89
C LEU A 276 -20.87 -12.44 -3.73
N PRO A 277 -21.57 -12.92 -4.76
CA PRO A 277 -22.42 -12.09 -5.64
C PRO A 277 -23.65 -11.46 -4.94
N CYS A 278 -23.84 -11.64 -3.63
CA CYS A 278 -25.05 -11.25 -2.90
C CYS A 278 -25.01 -9.85 -2.25
N THR A 279 -23.92 -9.10 -2.43
CA THR A 279 -23.58 -7.93 -1.60
C THR A 279 -24.28 -6.64 -1.99
N GLY A 280 -24.68 -6.48 -3.26
CA GLY A 280 -25.27 -5.22 -3.76
C GLY A 280 -26.67 -4.89 -3.23
N THR A 281 -27.47 -5.88 -2.83
CA THR A 281 -28.89 -5.66 -2.44
C THR A 281 -29.15 -5.81 -0.94
N ARG A 282 -28.21 -6.36 -0.17
CA ARG A 282 -28.40 -6.72 1.25
C ARG A 282 -27.18 -6.33 2.10
N PRO A 283 -27.07 -5.07 2.56
CA PRO A 283 -25.87 -4.57 3.27
C PRO A 283 -25.56 -5.31 4.57
N ARG A 284 -26.58 -5.85 5.26
CA ARG A 284 -26.37 -6.71 6.45
C ARG A 284 -25.73 -8.05 6.09
N LEU A 285 -26.13 -8.66 4.98
CA LEU A 285 -25.54 -9.90 4.53
C LEU A 285 -24.09 -9.68 4.12
N ALA A 286 -23.80 -8.58 3.38
CA ALA A 286 -22.44 -8.19 3.05
C ALA A 286 -21.56 -8.03 4.30
N ALA A 287 -22.04 -7.30 5.31
CA ALA A 287 -21.35 -7.14 6.59
C ALA A 287 -21.10 -8.48 7.30
N LEU A 288 -22.10 -9.38 7.36
CA LEU A 288 -21.93 -10.70 7.97
C LEU A 288 -20.91 -11.56 7.22
N CYS A 289 -20.93 -11.53 5.89
CA CYS A 289 -19.97 -12.25 5.07
C CYS A 289 -18.55 -11.72 5.24
N TYR A 290 -18.38 -10.39 5.29
CA TYR A 290 -17.10 -9.77 5.63
C TYR A 290 -16.60 -10.22 7.01
N LEU A 291 -17.45 -10.16 8.05
CA LEU A 291 -17.07 -10.58 9.40
C LEU A 291 -16.69 -12.06 9.47
N ALA A 292 -17.41 -12.92 8.74
CA ALA A 292 -17.10 -14.34 8.65
C ALA A 292 -15.76 -14.59 7.94
N ALA A 293 -15.52 -13.94 6.79
CA ALA A 293 -14.27 -14.02 6.06
C ALA A 293 -13.09 -13.52 6.90
N HIS A 294 -13.27 -12.39 7.61
CA HIS A 294 -12.27 -11.83 8.51
C HIS A 294 -11.96 -12.76 9.68
N LEU A 295 -12.98 -13.36 10.32
CA LEU A 295 -12.80 -14.36 11.38
C LEU A 295 -11.99 -15.56 10.90
N VAL A 296 -12.32 -16.13 9.74
CA VAL A 296 -11.58 -17.26 9.17
C VAL A 296 -10.14 -16.85 8.83
N GLY A 297 -9.96 -15.72 8.14
CA GLY A 297 -8.65 -15.21 7.74
C GLY A 297 -7.72 -14.97 8.93
N VAL A 298 -8.21 -14.26 9.96
CA VAL A 298 -7.44 -14.01 11.19
C VAL A 298 -7.13 -15.33 11.91
N SER A 299 -8.08 -16.25 12.01
CA SER A 299 -7.86 -17.54 12.68
C SER A 299 -6.77 -18.37 11.98
N LEU A 300 -6.80 -18.45 10.65
CA LEU A 300 -5.77 -19.11 9.85
C LEU A 300 -4.41 -18.42 10.00
N SER A 301 -4.39 -17.08 10.04
CA SER A 301 -3.15 -16.32 10.20
C SER A 301 -2.48 -16.57 11.57
N PHE A 302 -3.25 -16.83 12.63
CA PHE A 302 -2.66 -17.23 13.92
C PHE A 302 -1.98 -18.60 13.84
N VAL A 303 -2.45 -19.52 12.99
CA VAL A 303 -1.74 -20.78 12.74
C VAL A 303 -0.41 -20.51 12.04
N LEU A 304 -0.38 -19.59 11.06
CA LEU A 304 0.87 -19.17 10.41
C LEU A 304 1.85 -18.54 11.42
N ALA A 305 1.34 -17.73 12.36
CA ALA A 305 2.16 -17.16 13.43
C ALA A 305 2.78 -18.25 14.32
N LEU A 306 2.02 -19.27 14.72
CA LEU A 306 2.59 -20.39 15.47
C LEU A 306 3.67 -21.13 14.69
N LEU A 307 3.44 -21.41 13.41
CA LEU A 307 4.45 -22.03 12.55
C LEU A 307 5.71 -21.17 12.46
N ALA A 308 5.57 -19.85 12.36
CA ALA A 308 6.67 -18.90 12.38
C ALA A 308 7.43 -18.89 13.72
N PHE A 309 6.71 -19.01 14.84
CA PHE A 309 7.35 -19.04 16.15
C PHE A 309 8.22 -20.30 16.35
N TYR A 310 7.67 -21.47 16.00
CA TYR A 310 8.32 -22.76 16.25
C TYR A 310 9.28 -23.22 15.13
N SER A 311 9.20 -22.64 13.93
CA SER A 311 10.05 -22.99 12.80
C SER A 311 10.73 -21.75 12.23
N LEU A 312 11.98 -21.51 12.65
CA LEU A 312 12.80 -20.43 12.11
C LEU A 312 12.90 -20.48 10.57
N PRO A 313 13.16 -21.63 9.90
CA PRO A 313 13.19 -21.66 8.44
C PRO A 313 11.88 -21.20 7.81
N PHE A 314 10.73 -21.63 8.37
CA PHE A 314 9.43 -21.17 7.91
C PHE A 314 9.29 -19.65 8.09
N PHE A 315 9.68 -19.11 9.24
CA PHE A 315 9.56 -17.68 9.50
C PHE A 315 10.37 -16.83 8.51
N HIS A 316 11.60 -17.24 8.19
CA HIS A 316 12.43 -16.57 7.18
C HIS A 316 11.74 -16.57 5.81
N CYS A 317 11.28 -17.74 5.35
CA CYS A 317 10.57 -17.88 4.08
C CYS A 317 9.29 -17.04 4.06
N TYR A 318 8.55 -17.02 5.16
CA TYR A 318 7.31 -16.26 5.30
C TYR A 318 7.56 -14.75 5.21
N VAL A 319 8.55 -14.21 5.94
CA VAL A 319 8.91 -12.78 5.87
C VAL A 319 9.35 -12.39 4.46
N VAL A 320 10.21 -13.20 3.83
CA VAL A 320 10.64 -12.97 2.45
C VAL A 320 9.45 -12.99 1.49
N ALA A 321 8.54 -13.95 1.63
CA ALA A 321 7.34 -14.04 0.79
C ALA A 321 6.44 -12.81 0.94
N MET A 322 6.21 -12.31 2.16
CA MET A 322 5.38 -11.11 2.39
C MET A 322 6.05 -9.85 1.84
N VAL A 323 7.37 -9.69 2.00
CA VAL A 323 8.10 -8.55 1.42
C VAL A 323 8.08 -8.62 -0.11
N LEU A 324 8.31 -9.79 -0.71
CA LEU A 324 8.24 -9.97 -2.16
C LEU A 324 6.82 -9.75 -2.70
N SER A 325 5.78 -10.15 -1.98
CA SER A 325 4.40 -9.87 -2.40
C SER A 325 4.10 -8.37 -2.43
N ALA A 326 4.59 -7.61 -1.44
CA ALA A 326 4.45 -6.15 -1.44
C ALA A 326 5.16 -5.48 -2.62
N VAL A 327 6.28 -6.04 -3.08
CA VAL A 327 7.01 -5.57 -4.27
C VAL A 327 6.29 -5.95 -5.56
N TRP A 328 5.71 -7.16 -5.60
CA TRP A 328 5.05 -7.70 -6.79
C TRP A 328 3.69 -7.06 -7.07
N GLN A 329 2.95 -6.71 -6.02
CA GLN A 329 1.61 -6.15 -6.16
C GLN A 329 1.66 -4.80 -6.87
N GLU A 330 0.85 -4.68 -7.93
CA GLU A 330 0.53 -3.38 -8.50
C GLU A 330 -0.37 -2.66 -7.50
N GLY A 331 -0.06 -1.39 -7.20
CA GLY A 331 -0.93 -0.61 -6.32
C GLY A 331 -2.34 -0.58 -6.86
N ALA A 332 -3.32 -0.90 -6.00
CA ALA A 332 -4.70 -0.67 -6.34
C ALA A 332 -4.83 0.80 -6.81
N PRO A 333 -5.50 1.06 -7.95
CA PRO A 333 -5.73 2.42 -8.40
C PRO A 333 -6.37 3.16 -7.23
N ALA A 334 -5.74 4.29 -6.83
CA ALA A 334 -6.33 5.14 -5.80
C ALA A 334 -7.78 5.38 -6.21
N VAL A 335 -8.72 5.04 -5.33
CA VAL A 335 -10.14 5.33 -5.52
C VAL A 335 -10.26 6.85 -5.38
N GLU A 336 -9.78 7.56 -6.40
CA GLU A 336 -9.92 9.00 -6.55
C GLU A 336 -11.41 9.25 -6.73
N GLY A 337 -12.06 9.62 -5.63
CA GLY A 337 -13.07 10.67 -5.53
C GLY A 337 -14.03 10.91 -6.70
N SER A 338 -14.34 9.90 -7.52
CA SER A 338 -15.46 9.95 -8.43
C SER A 338 -16.67 9.94 -7.51
N ALA A 339 -17.16 11.13 -7.18
CA ALA A 339 -18.49 11.31 -6.68
C ALA A 339 -19.37 10.36 -7.49
N CYS A 340 -20.07 9.44 -6.81
CA CYS A 340 -21.08 8.58 -7.40
C CYS A 340 -22.24 9.46 -7.92
N THR A 341 -22.00 10.25 -8.95
CA THR A 341 -23.03 10.91 -9.74
C THR A 341 -23.50 9.89 -10.77
N SER A 342 -24.51 9.13 -10.35
CA SER A 342 -25.63 8.63 -11.17
C SER A 342 -25.36 8.34 -12.65
N GLY A 343 -25.24 7.06 -12.99
CA GLY A 343 -25.33 6.59 -14.38
C GLY A 343 -25.13 5.09 -14.46
N VAL A 344 -26.19 4.31 -14.23
CA VAL A 344 -26.20 2.86 -14.48
C VAL A 344 -26.15 2.64 -15.99
N GLY A 345 -24.93 2.51 -16.52
CA GLY A 345 -24.67 1.97 -17.86
C GLY A 345 -24.14 0.55 -17.72
N THR A 346 -24.80 -0.41 -18.36
CA THR A 346 -24.36 -1.81 -18.44
C THR A 346 -22.99 -1.91 -19.15
N PRO A 347 -22.04 -2.74 -18.66
CA PRO A 347 -20.78 -2.94 -19.37
C PRO A 347 -21.02 -3.77 -20.64
N SER A 348 -20.54 -3.29 -21.78
CA SER A 348 -20.45 -4.08 -23.02
C SER A 348 -19.19 -4.96 -22.99
N LEU A 349 -19.32 -6.20 -23.45
CA LEU A 349 -18.21 -7.12 -23.70
C LEU A 349 -17.30 -6.56 -24.81
N ASP A 350 -16.15 -6.01 -24.45
CA ASP A 350 -14.99 -5.83 -25.37
C ASP A 350 -13.68 -5.98 -24.57
N ASP A 351 -13.33 -7.25 -24.33
CA ASP A 351 -12.30 -7.70 -23.37
C ASP A 351 -10.84 -7.66 -23.87
N ALA A 352 -10.56 -7.14 -25.07
CA ALA A 352 -9.18 -6.95 -25.52
C ALA A 352 -8.54 -5.64 -24.98
N SER A 353 -9.36 -4.66 -24.57
CA SER A 353 -8.86 -3.36 -24.07
C SER A 353 -8.52 -3.38 -22.58
N HIS A 354 -8.99 -4.39 -21.82
CA HIS A 354 -8.70 -4.54 -20.41
C HIS A 354 -7.27 -5.00 -20.16
N ALA A 355 -6.75 -5.97 -20.92
CA ALA A 355 -5.36 -6.43 -20.78
C ALA A 355 -4.33 -5.32 -21.13
N PHE A 356 -4.64 -4.47 -22.11
CA PHE A 356 -3.76 -3.35 -22.48
C PHE A 356 -3.83 -2.19 -21.47
N ARG A 357 -5.01 -1.89 -20.90
CA ARG A 357 -5.14 -0.91 -19.80
C ARG A 357 -4.50 -1.40 -18.51
N PHE A 358 -4.58 -2.70 -18.24
CA PHE A 358 -3.93 -3.37 -17.11
C PHE A 358 -2.40 -3.24 -17.21
N TRP A 359 -1.83 -3.46 -18.40
CA TRP A 359 -0.39 -3.31 -18.62
C TRP A 359 0.11 -1.85 -18.59
N CYS A 360 -0.71 -0.87 -18.98
CA CYS A 360 -0.33 0.54 -18.96
C CYS A 360 -0.43 1.23 -17.58
N GLN A 361 -1.14 0.65 -16.60
CA GLN A 361 -1.32 1.25 -15.27
C GLN A 361 -0.15 1.01 -14.30
N GLY A 362 0.64 -0.06 -14.48
CA GLY A 362 1.88 -0.33 -13.73
C GLY A 362 3.05 0.66 -13.96
N SER A 363 2.82 1.73 -14.72
CA SER A 363 3.86 2.58 -15.32
C SER A 363 3.74 4.07 -14.96
N SER A 364 3.15 4.44 -13.80
CA SER A 364 2.91 5.87 -13.48
C SER A 364 4.20 6.74 -13.50
N ARG A 365 5.37 6.16 -13.21
CA ARG A 365 6.67 6.83 -13.34
C ARG A 365 7.21 6.91 -14.75
N TYR A 366 7.11 5.83 -15.53
CA TYR A 366 7.52 5.88 -16.93
C TYR A 366 6.67 6.93 -17.62
N ASN A 367 5.37 7.02 -17.31
CA ASN A 367 4.52 8.09 -17.78
C ASN A 367 4.98 9.47 -17.30
N TYR A 368 5.20 9.76 -16.01
CA TYR A 368 5.63 11.12 -15.60
C TYR A 368 6.94 11.58 -16.25
N TYR A 369 7.97 10.72 -16.27
CA TYR A 369 9.28 11.08 -16.85
C TYR A 369 9.25 11.10 -18.37
N LEU A 370 8.53 10.18 -19.02
CA LEU A 370 8.26 10.25 -20.44
C LEU A 370 7.48 11.52 -20.77
N LEU A 371 6.50 11.94 -19.95
CA LEU A 371 5.74 13.17 -20.12
C LEU A 371 6.65 14.40 -20.02
N GLU A 372 7.60 14.48 -19.07
CA GLU A 372 8.59 15.57 -19.03
C GLU A 372 9.53 15.56 -20.26
N VAL A 373 9.97 14.38 -20.71
CA VAL A 373 10.81 14.25 -21.91
C VAL A 373 10.03 14.58 -23.18
N TYR A 374 8.76 14.18 -23.26
CA TYR A 374 7.86 14.43 -24.39
C TYR A 374 7.46 15.90 -24.45
N GLU A 375 7.13 16.51 -23.31
CA GLU A 375 6.91 17.96 -23.18
C GLU A 375 8.12 18.73 -23.71
N LYS A 376 9.34 18.40 -23.26
CA LYS A 376 10.57 19.03 -23.78
C LYS A 376 10.75 18.82 -25.28
N LYS A 377 10.53 17.61 -25.80
CA LYS A 377 10.66 17.33 -27.24
C LYS A 377 9.63 18.09 -28.08
N VAL A 378 8.38 18.17 -27.62
CA VAL A 378 7.31 18.92 -28.30
C VAL A 378 7.62 20.41 -28.27
N VAL A 379 8.01 20.96 -27.12
CA VAL A 379 8.41 22.37 -26.98
C VAL A 379 9.59 22.71 -27.89
N THR A 380 10.67 21.91 -27.87
CA THR A 380 11.83 22.12 -28.75
C THR A 380 11.48 21.97 -30.22
N ALA A 381 10.55 21.07 -30.59
CA ALA A 381 10.10 20.92 -31.97
C ALA A 381 9.29 22.14 -32.45
N LEU A 382 8.45 22.72 -31.59
CA LEU A 382 7.71 23.96 -31.86
C LEU A 382 8.65 25.17 -31.97
N GLU A 383 9.64 25.27 -31.09
CA GLU A 383 10.66 26.33 -31.13
C GLU A 383 11.48 26.29 -32.44
N ARG A 384 11.94 25.10 -32.86
CA ARG A 384 12.69 24.92 -34.11
C ARG A 384 11.88 25.29 -35.36
N ARG A 385 10.55 25.23 -35.30
CA ARG A 385 9.66 25.62 -36.41
C ARG A 385 9.39 27.12 -36.46
N GLY A 386 9.97 27.91 -35.56
CA GLY A 386 9.70 29.35 -35.45
C GLY A 386 8.33 29.67 -34.85
N GLU A 387 7.70 28.69 -34.21
CA GLU A 387 6.38 28.81 -33.57
C GLU A 387 6.51 29.16 -32.07
N GLY A 388 7.74 29.43 -31.60
CA GLY A 388 8.15 29.56 -30.20
C GLY A 388 7.62 30.75 -29.40
N ASN A 389 6.61 31.48 -29.87
CA ASN A 389 5.99 32.55 -29.08
C ASN A 389 4.79 32.08 -28.23
N ILE A 390 4.47 30.78 -28.23
CA ILE A 390 3.32 30.20 -27.51
C ILE A 390 3.61 29.99 -26.01
N GLY A 391 4.89 30.04 -25.58
CA GLY A 391 5.30 29.77 -24.19
C GLY A 391 5.36 30.98 -23.25
N LYS A 392 5.13 32.21 -23.73
CA LYS A 392 5.10 33.42 -22.88
C LYS A 392 3.67 33.77 -22.47
N THR A 393 2.99 32.87 -21.79
CA THR A 393 1.79 33.25 -21.02
C THR A 393 2.26 33.92 -19.73
N ASN A 394 1.83 35.17 -19.52
CA ASN A 394 2.08 36.01 -18.34
C ASN A 394 2.08 35.22 -17.02
N ASN A 395 3.25 35.03 -16.44
CA ASN A 395 3.38 34.86 -14.99
C ASN A 395 3.17 36.25 -14.37
N ASN A 396 1.91 36.57 -14.03
CA ASN A 396 1.63 37.61 -13.05
C ASN A 396 1.67 36.94 -11.66
N PRO A 397 2.33 37.56 -10.67
CA PRO A 397 2.66 36.93 -9.37
C PRO A 397 1.45 36.55 -8.52
#